data_AF-A0A402AKV7-F1
#
_entry.id   AF-A0A402AKV7-F1
#
_cell.length_a   1.000
_cell.length_b   1.000
_cell.length_c   1.000
_cell.angle_alpha   90.00
_cell.angle_beta   90.00
_cell.angle_gamma   90.00
#
_symmetry.space_group_name_H-M   'P 1'
#
loop_
_entity.id
_entity.type
_entity.pdbx_description
1 polymer ?
#
loop_
_entity_poly.entity_id
_entity_poly.type
_entity_poly.pdbx_seq_one_letter_code
_entity_poly.pdbx_strand_id
1 'polypeptide(L)'
;MVFADNNVIAGTGAKIRVYHLSPGTGSARVSTQSSTIVNNISYANASPYISLSSGTYAFTLNADAQNAALSSQVTLKPWSVMSIFAVGLVQGNPHWRLVATQQQGIPGMPQTGSDPHAVVESYPLAWPLYVLVVSLICLVVGCVYVLARIRSDSSAAKKQEKLVAAAGYIEEG
;
A
#
# COMPACT_ATOMS: atom_id res chain seq x y z
N MET A 1 11.19 22.35 24.26
CA MET A 1 10.69 21.46 23.19
C MET A 1 9.20 21.69 23.03
N VAL A 2 8.71 21.82 21.80
CA VAL A 2 7.28 21.92 21.49
C VAL A 2 6.91 20.67 20.71
N PHE A 3 5.91 19.93 21.18
CA PHE A 3 5.38 18.79 20.44
C PHE A 3 4.24 19.27 19.55
N ALA A 4 4.41 19.15 18.24
CA ALA A 4 3.31 19.36 17.30
C ALA A 4 2.34 18.18 17.43
N ASP A 5 1.08 18.46 17.75
CA ASP A 5 0.01 17.48 17.86
C ASP A 5 -0.83 17.47 16.57
N ASN A 6 -1.20 16.27 16.09
CA ASN A 6 -2.04 16.10 14.91
C ASN A 6 -3.34 15.39 15.30
N ASN A 7 -4.41 16.17 15.41
CA ASN A 7 -5.72 15.69 15.80
C ASN A 7 -6.61 15.26 14.63
N VAL A 8 -6.10 15.27 13.40
CA VAL A 8 -6.85 14.84 12.21
C VAL A 8 -6.95 13.31 12.18
N ILE A 9 -8.16 12.75 12.02
CA ILE A 9 -8.41 11.31 11.86
C ILE A 9 -8.95 11.01 10.46
N ALA A 10 -8.44 9.95 9.83
CA ALA A 10 -9.03 9.33 8.65
C ALA A 10 -9.60 7.96 9.04
N GLY A 11 -10.84 7.67 8.65
CA GLY A 11 -11.55 6.43 9.00
C GLY A 11 -12.09 6.38 10.43
N THR A 12 -12.67 5.24 10.81
CA THR A 12 -13.46 5.08 12.05
C THR A 12 -12.66 4.72 13.31
N GLY A 13 -11.35 4.47 13.17
CA GLY A 13 -10.47 4.03 14.26
C GLY A 13 -10.00 5.15 15.20
N ALA A 14 -8.90 4.89 15.90
CA ALA A 14 -8.23 5.85 16.77
C ALA A 14 -6.75 6.00 16.39
N LYS A 15 -6.14 7.13 16.71
CA LYS A 15 -4.68 7.32 16.66
C LYS A 15 -4.11 7.38 18.07
N ILE A 16 -2.92 6.83 18.23
CA ILE A 16 -2.17 6.90 19.48
C ILE A 16 -0.82 7.56 19.25
N ARG A 17 -0.32 8.27 20.27
CA ARG A 17 1.06 8.74 20.34
C ARG A 17 1.58 8.62 21.76
N VAL A 18 2.83 8.22 21.89
CA VAL A 18 3.47 8.02 23.18
C VAL A 18 4.65 8.98 23.34
N TYR A 19 4.67 9.71 24.44
CA TYR A 19 5.71 10.66 24.82
C TYR A 19 6.56 10.04 25.91
N HIS A 20 7.86 9.93 25.66
CA HIS A 20 8.80 9.41 26.64
C HIS A 20 9.50 10.54 27.39
N LEU A 21 8.96 10.88 28.55
CA LEU A 21 9.38 12.04 29.36
C LEU A 21 9.95 11.60 30.73
N SER A 22 10.28 10.32 30.89
CA SER A 22 10.87 9.76 32.10
C SER A 22 12.41 9.79 31.99
N PRO A 23 13.13 10.60 32.77
CA PRO A 23 14.59 10.64 32.69
C PRO A 23 15.22 9.36 33.26
N GLY A 24 16.39 9.00 32.72
CA GLY A 24 17.21 7.90 33.23
C GLY A 24 16.77 6.49 32.83
N THR A 25 15.66 6.34 32.09
CA THR A 25 15.08 5.05 31.66
C THR A 25 15.58 4.53 30.31
N GLY A 26 16.51 5.22 29.66
CA GLY A 26 16.96 4.87 28.31
C GLY A 26 15.83 4.99 27.28
N SER A 27 15.97 4.27 26.15
CA SER A 27 14.92 4.18 25.14
C SER A 27 13.74 3.33 25.63
N ALA A 28 12.55 3.62 25.11
CA ALA A 28 11.33 2.91 25.44
C ALA A 28 10.69 2.27 24.20
N ARG A 29 10.01 1.15 24.41
CA ARG A 29 9.21 0.43 23.41
C ARG A 29 7.81 0.19 23.95
N VAL A 30 6.82 0.26 23.06
CA VAL A 30 5.41 0.10 23.40
C VAL A 30 4.87 -1.12 22.67
N SER A 31 4.21 -1.99 23.42
CA SER A 31 3.58 -3.21 22.90
C SER A 31 2.13 -3.31 23.36
N THR A 32 1.31 -3.97 22.54
CA THR A 32 0.06 -4.59 22.97
C THR A 32 0.33 -6.04 23.39
N GLN A 33 -0.69 -6.76 23.85
CA GLN A 33 -0.58 -8.21 24.12
C GLN A 33 -0.09 -9.02 22.92
N SER A 34 -0.39 -8.58 21.69
CA SER A 34 -0.10 -9.35 20.47
C SER A 34 1.20 -8.94 19.78
N SER A 35 1.61 -7.67 19.86
CA SER A 35 2.78 -7.18 19.12
C SER A 35 3.38 -5.90 19.68
N THR A 36 4.61 -5.60 19.25
CA THR A 36 5.21 -4.27 19.45
C THR A 36 4.65 -3.31 18.42
N ILE A 37 4.16 -2.16 18.87
CA ILE A 37 3.55 -1.14 18.00
C ILE A 37 4.43 0.11 17.85
N VAL A 38 5.30 0.38 18.83
CA VAL A 38 6.33 1.41 18.74
C VAL A 38 7.63 0.85 19.28
N ASN A 39 8.73 1.16 18.61
CA ASN A 39 10.06 0.82 19.08
C ASN A 39 10.93 2.07 19.23
N ASN A 40 11.87 2.02 20.17
CA ASN A 40 12.96 2.98 20.32
C ASN A 40 12.54 4.46 20.40
N ILE A 41 11.61 4.78 21.31
CA ILE A 41 11.32 6.17 21.69
C ILE A 41 12.42 6.62 22.65
N SER A 42 13.29 7.53 22.22
CA SER A 42 14.33 8.09 23.09
C SER A 42 13.74 9.05 24.14
N TYR A 43 14.48 9.30 25.21
CA TYR A 43 14.09 10.29 26.23
C TYR A 43 13.85 11.68 25.61
N ALA A 44 12.86 12.38 26.14
CA ALA A 44 12.40 13.70 25.70
C ALA A 44 11.90 13.73 24.24
N ASN A 45 11.45 12.58 23.72
CA ASN A 45 10.86 12.46 22.40
C ASN A 45 9.48 11.78 22.43
N ALA A 46 8.79 11.87 21.30
CA ALA A 46 7.51 11.23 21.09
C ALA A 46 7.57 10.24 19.93
N SER A 47 6.76 9.20 19.98
CA SER A 47 6.60 8.27 18.87
C SER A 47 5.98 8.96 17.64
N PRO A 48 6.06 8.32 16.47
CA PRO A 48 5.10 8.54 15.39
C PRO A 48 3.67 8.26 15.86
N TYR A 49 2.67 8.76 15.14
CA TYR A 49 1.28 8.35 15.35
C TYR A 49 1.07 6.94 14.80
N ILE A 50 0.34 6.13 15.55
CA ILE A 50 -0.08 4.78 15.12
C ILE A 50 -1.60 4.77 15.05
N SER A 51 -2.14 4.33 13.94
CA SER A 51 -3.59 4.13 13.79
C SER A 51 -3.96 2.72 14.24
N LEU A 52 -4.96 2.61 15.10
CA LEU A 52 -5.49 1.35 15.61
C LEU A 52 -7.01 1.35 15.48
N SER A 53 -7.61 0.16 15.39
CA SER A 53 -9.06 0.04 15.53
C SER A 53 -9.52 0.51 16.91
N SER A 54 -10.74 1.04 17.01
CA SER A 54 -11.36 1.30 18.30
C SER A 54 -11.55 -0.01 19.07
N GLY A 55 -11.32 0.02 20.39
CA GLY A 55 -11.38 -1.17 21.23
C GLY A 55 -10.54 -1.02 22.49
N THR A 56 -10.54 -2.04 23.34
CA THR A 56 -9.73 -2.06 24.56
C THR A 56 -8.41 -2.78 24.31
N TYR A 57 -7.31 -2.14 24.70
CA TYR A 57 -5.95 -2.67 24.57
C TYR A 57 -5.27 -2.68 25.93
N ALA A 58 -4.53 -3.75 26.21
CA ALA A 58 -3.52 -3.74 27.27
C ALA A 58 -2.19 -3.33 26.66
N PHE A 59 -1.78 -2.09 26.93
CA PHE A 59 -0.49 -1.55 26.51
C PHE A 59 0.56 -1.79 27.59
N THR A 60 1.77 -2.11 27.16
CA THR A 60 2.94 -2.18 28.01
C THR A 60 4.03 -1.29 27.42
N LEU A 61 4.54 -0.38 28.24
CA LEU A 61 5.72 0.41 27.95
C LEU A 61 6.91 -0.21 28.67
N ASN A 62 7.90 -0.67 27.91
CA ASN A 62 9.15 -1.21 28.44
C ASN A 62 10.25 -0.19 28.21
N ALA A 63 11.06 0.05 29.23
CA ALA A 63 12.23 0.89 29.19
C ALA A 63 13.50 0.02 29.22
N ASP A 64 14.47 0.36 28.38
CA ASP A 64 15.71 -0.41 28.23
C ASP A 64 16.58 -0.31 29.49
N ALA A 65 16.65 0.88 30.10
CA ALA A 65 17.38 1.04 31.34
C ALA A 65 16.53 0.55 32.52
N GLN A 66 17.21 -0.07 33.49
CA GLN A 66 16.61 -0.65 34.69
C GLN A 66 15.57 -1.78 34.45
N ASN A 67 15.43 -2.27 33.20
CA ASN A 67 14.46 -3.31 32.81
C ASN A 67 13.04 -3.03 33.34
N ALA A 68 12.63 -1.76 33.32
CA ALA A 68 11.39 -1.34 33.93
C ALA A 68 10.23 -1.45 32.93
N ALA A 69 9.05 -1.88 33.40
CA ALA A 69 7.84 -1.95 32.58
C ALA A 69 6.62 -1.35 33.29
N LEU A 70 5.77 -0.65 32.53
CA LEU A 70 4.45 -0.16 32.97
C LEU A 70 3.38 -0.70 32.04
N SER A 71 2.37 -1.35 32.62
CA SER A 71 1.21 -1.84 31.89
C SER A 71 -0.04 -1.06 32.25
N SER A 72 -0.88 -0.78 31.25
CA SER A 72 -2.16 -0.11 31.45
C SER A 72 -3.18 -0.61 30.43
N GLN A 73 -4.41 -0.83 30.90
CA GLN A 73 -5.54 -1.13 30.03
C GLN A 73 -6.21 0.18 29.61
N VAL A 74 -6.33 0.40 28.31
CA VAL A 74 -6.83 1.64 27.73
C VAL A 74 -7.89 1.33 26.69
N THR A 75 -9.00 2.04 26.73
CA THR A 75 -10.05 1.96 25.71
C THR A 75 -9.89 3.06 24.67
N LEU A 76 -9.68 2.66 23.42
CA LEU A 76 -9.64 3.52 22.26
C LEU A 76 -11.05 3.73 21.72
N LYS A 77 -11.56 4.96 21.82
CA LYS A 77 -12.85 5.38 21.27
C LYS A 77 -12.72 5.53 19.74
N PRO A 78 -13.77 5.25 18.97
CA PRO A 78 -13.76 5.55 17.55
C PRO A 78 -13.59 7.05 17.33
N TRP A 79 -12.95 7.43 16.23
CA TRP A 79 -12.68 8.81 15.85
C TRP A 79 -11.94 9.62 16.92
N SER A 80 -10.95 9.03 17.59
CA SER A 80 -10.22 9.70 18.69
C SER A 80 -8.71 9.69 18.52
N VAL A 81 -8.06 10.69 19.13
CA VAL A 81 -6.60 10.75 19.28
C VAL A 81 -6.26 10.61 20.76
N MET A 82 -5.35 9.67 21.07
CA MET A 82 -4.86 9.40 22.41
C MET A 82 -3.39 9.78 22.51
N SER A 83 -3.07 10.62 23.49
CA SER A 83 -1.70 10.93 23.90
C SER A 83 -1.39 10.25 25.22
N ILE A 84 -0.30 9.47 25.27
CA ILE A 84 0.17 8.76 26.47
C ILE A 84 1.53 9.32 26.84
N PHE A 85 1.69 9.79 28.07
CA PHE A 85 2.92 10.38 28.59
C PHE A 85 3.51 9.45 29.64
N ALA A 86 4.71 8.93 29.38
CA ALA A 86 5.52 8.26 30.38
C ALA A 86 6.32 9.31 31.15
N VAL A 87 6.04 9.48 32.44
CA VAL A 87 6.60 10.53 33.29
C VAL A 87 7.07 9.98 34.63
N GLY A 88 7.94 10.70 35.32
CA GLY A 88 8.44 10.32 36.63
C GLY A 88 9.76 9.54 36.59
N LEU A 89 10.11 8.92 37.71
CA LEU A 89 11.37 8.22 37.93
C LEU A 89 11.08 6.77 38.39
N VAL A 90 11.82 5.79 37.86
CA VAL A 90 11.64 4.37 38.23
C VAL A 90 11.89 4.15 39.72
N GLN A 91 12.89 4.84 40.29
CA GLN A 91 13.26 4.77 41.71
C GLN A 91 13.31 6.18 42.33
N GLY A 92 12.27 6.98 42.13
CA GLY A 92 12.24 8.35 42.66
C GLY A 92 10.85 8.95 42.77
N ASN A 93 10.81 10.23 43.16
CA ASN A 93 9.58 11.01 43.29
C ASN A 93 9.57 12.16 42.27
N PRO A 94 8.52 12.33 41.44
CA PRO A 94 7.35 11.46 41.34
C PRO A 94 7.69 10.08 40.76
N HIS A 95 7.00 9.04 41.24
CA HIS A 95 7.17 7.67 40.73
C HIS A 95 6.79 7.57 39.25
N TRP A 96 7.44 6.64 38.56
CA TRP A 96 7.21 6.37 37.15
C TRP A 96 5.78 5.93 36.89
N ARG A 97 5.07 6.61 35.97
CA ARG A 97 3.69 6.29 35.59
C ARG A 97 3.36 6.71 34.16
N LEU A 98 2.26 6.16 33.66
CA LEU A 98 1.61 6.61 32.43
C LEU A 98 0.46 7.57 32.75
N VAL A 99 0.45 8.71 32.08
CA VAL A 99 -0.67 9.67 32.07
C VAL A 99 -1.24 9.67 30.66
N ALA A 100 -2.55 9.46 30.50
CA ALA A 100 -3.17 9.37 29.18
C ALA A 100 -4.29 10.39 29.04
N THR A 101 -4.41 10.97 27.84
CA THR A 101 -5.48 11.90 27.48
C THR A 101 -6.06 11.49 26.13
N GLN A 102 -7.39 11.40 26.05
CA GLN A 102 -8.08 11.07 24.81
C GLN A 102 -8.96 12.25 24.38
N GLN A 103 -8.78 12.69 23.14
CA GLN A 103 -9.57 13.75 22.54
C GLN A 103 -10.32 13.22 21.32
N GLN A 104 -11.46 13.84 21.03
CA GLN A 104 -12.15 13.57 19.78
C GLN A 104 -11.29 14.09 18.62
N GLY A 105 -11.08 13.24 17.63
CA GLY A 105 -10.36 13.62 16.43
C GLY A 105 -11.18 14.61 15.61
N ILE A 106 -10.47 15.50 14.93
CA ILE A 106 -11.05 16.33 13.88
C ILE A 106 -11.20 15.41 12.67
N PRO A 107 -12.42 15.21 12.14
CA PRO A 107 -12.58 14.47 10.89
C PRO A 107 -11.68 15.11 9.83
N GLY A 108 -10.81 14.31 9.23
CA GLY A 108 -10.15 14.74 8.00
C GLY A 108 -11.22 15.12 7.00
N MET A 109 -10.97 16.17 6.22
CA MET A 109 -11.74 16.34 4.99
C MET A 109 -11.67 15.02 4.22
N PRO A 110 -12.75 14.60 3.54
CA PRO A 110 -12.67 13.44 2.66
C PRO A 110 -11.44 13.61 1.78
N GLN A 111 -10.58 12.58 1.69
CA GLN A 111 -9.43 12.62 0.81
C GLN A 111 -9.97 12.64 -0.63
N THR A 112 -10.28 13.82 -1.15
CA THR A 112 -10.66 14.05 -2.54
C THR A 112 -9.45 14.41 -3.40
N GLY A 113 -8.25 14.01 -2.95
CA GLY A 113 -6.98 14.22 -3.64
C GLY A 113 -6.13 12.96 -3.67
N SER A 114 -5.57 12.69 -4.85
CA SER A 114 -4.69 11.55 -5.17
C SER A 114 -3.65 11.30 -4.07
N ASP A 115 -3.48 10.04 -3.71
CA ASP A 115 -2.52 9.56 -2.72
C ASP A 115 -1.08 10.06 -3.06
N PRO A 116 -0.42 10.85 -2.20
CA PRO A 116 0.95 11.31 -2.44
C PRO A 116 2.00 10.18 -2.26
N HIS A 117 1.60 9.02 -1.73
CA HIS A 117 2.37 7.78 -1.72
C HIS A 117 1.76 6.73 -2.65
N ALA A 118 0.91 7.13 -3.61
CA ALA A 118 0.51 6.22 -4.67
C ALA A 118 1.79 5.63 -5.23
N VAL A 119 1.95 4.32 -5.08
CA VAL A 119 3.03 3.60 -5.72
C VAL A 119 2.80 3.88 -7.20
N VAL A 120 3.61 4.76 -7.75
CA VAL A 120 3.69 4.91 -9.20
C VAL A 120 4.22 3.56 -9.64
N GLU A 121 3.32 2.66 -10.03
CA GLU A 121 3.71 1.45 -10.72
C GLU A 121 4.43 1.94 -11.97
N SER A 122 5.76 2.02 -11.89
CA SER A 122 6.62 2.36 -13.00
C SER A 122 6.59 1.15 -13.92
N TYR A 123 5.55 1.09 -14.74
CA TYR A 123 5.46 0.19 -15.87
C TYR A 123 6.65 0.53 -16.79
N PRO A 124 7.63 -0.36 -16.97
CA PRO A 124 8.65 -0.12 -17.99
C PRO A 124 7.90 0.03 -19.31
N LEU A 125 8.10 1.13 -20.04
CA LEU A 125 7.37 1.42 -21.29
C LEU A 125 7.52 0.32 -22.37
N ALA A 126 8.34 -0.70 -22.13
CA ALA A 126 8.60 -1.82 -23.02
C ALA A 126 7.42 -2.78 -23.20
N TRP A 127 6.65 -3.13 -22.16
CA TRP A 127 5.63 -4.19 -22.29
C TRP A 127 4.41 -3.80 -23.14
N PRO A 128 3.82 -2.57 -23.05
CA PRO A 128 2.75 -2.19 -23.97
C PRO A 128 3.25 -2.04 -25.41
N LEU A 129 4.51 -1.60 -25.61
CA LEU A 129 5.12 -1.58 -26.94
C LEU A 129 5.30 -3.00 -27.50
N TYR A 130 5.66 -3.98 -26.67
CA TYR A 130 5.80 -5.37 -27.09
C TYR A 130 4.45 -5.96 -27.56
N VAL A 131 3.36 -5.68 -26.83
CA VAL A 131 2.01 -6.13 -27.22
C VAL A 131 1.58 -5.49 -28.54
N LEU A 132 1.85 -4.20 -28.74
CA LEU A 132 1.55 -3.50 -30.00
C LEU A 132 2.37 -4.06 -31.18
N VAL A 133 3.66 -4.34 -30.98
CA VAL A 133 4.53 -4.93 -32.01
C VAL A 133 4.06 -6.35 -32.38
N VAL A 134 3.73 -7.19 -31.40
CA VAL A 134 3.20 -8.54 -31.64
C VAL A 134 1.85 -8.48 -32.38
N SER A 135 0.95 -7.56 -31.99
CA SER A 135 -0.32 -7.35 -32.68
C SER A 135 -0.12 -6.94 -34.15
N LEU A 136 0.81 -6.02 -34.42
CA LEU A 136 1.13 -5.57 -35.78
C LEU A 136 1.71 -6.71 -36.63
N ILE A 137 2.62 -7.51 -36.06
CA ILE A 137 3.21 -8.67 -36.76
C ILE A 137 2.13 -9.71 -37.09
N CYS A 138 1.24 -10.04 -36.15
CA CYS A 138 0.13 -10.96 -36.40
C CYS A 138 -0.80 -10.46 -37.51
N LEU A 139 -1.07 -9.15 -37.55
CA LEU A 139 -1.91 -8.54 -38.58
C LEU A 139 -1.23 -8.61 -39.95
N VAL A 140 0.06 -8.30 -40.04
CA VAL A 140 0.84 -8.39 -41.30
C VAL A 140 0.93 -9.83 -41.80
N VAL A 141 1.25 -10.79 -40.93
CA VAL A 141 1.31 -12.22 -41.28
C VAL A 141 -0.06 -12.72 -41.74
N GLY A 142 -1.13 -12.33 -41.03
CA GLY A 142 -2.51 -12.62 -41.43
C GLY A 142 -2.85 -12.04 -42.80
N CYS A 143 -2.46 -10.79 -43.07
CA CYS A 143 -2.66 -10.13 -44.36
C CYS A 143 -1.94 -10.88 -45.50
N VAL A 144 -0.66 -11.22 -45.30
CA VAL A 144 0.13 -11.98 -46.28
C VAL A 144 -0.48 -13.35 -46.54
N TYR A 145 -0.90 -14.06 -45.49
CA TYR A 145 -1.54 -15.37 -45.63
C TYR A 145 -2.84 -15.30 -46.45
N VAL A 146 -3.70 -14.32 -46.16
CA VAL A 146 -4.95 -14.11 -46.89
C VAL A 146 -4.69 -13.77 -48.37
N LEU A 147 -3.74 -12.87 -48.64
CA LEU A 147 -3.38 -12.49 -50.01
C LEU A 147 -2.77 -13.66 -50.80
N ALA A 148 -1.91 -14.47 -50.16
CA ALA A 148 -1.33 -15.66 -50.77
C ALA A 148 -2.41 -16.71 -51.11
N ARG A 149 -3.40 -16.89 -50.22
CA ARG A 149 -4.54 -17.78 -50.46
C ARG A 149 -5.38 -17.34 -51.65
N ILE A 150 -5.76 -16.05 -51.71
CA ILE A 150 -6.55 -15.49 -52.83
C ILE A 150 -5.80 -15.66 -54.17
N ARG A 151 -4.48 -15.46 -54.17
CA ARG A 151 -3.66 -15.63 -55.38
C ARG A 151 -3.59 -17.09 -55.84
N SER A 152 -3.51 -18.04 -54.89
CA SER A 152 -3.54 -19.48 -55.20
C SER A 152 -4.88 -19.87 -55.84
N ASP A 153 -5.99 -19.42 -55.27
CA ASP A 153 -7.34 -19.73 -55.78
C ASP A 153 -7.56 -19.16 -57.19
N SER A 154 -7.11 -17.92 -57.45
CA SER A 154 -7.16 -17.30 -58.78
C SER A 154 -6.29 -18.03 -59.82
N SER A 155 -5.09 -18.45 -59.43
CA SER A 155 -4.19 -19.16 -60.34
C SER A 155 -4.69 -20.57 -60.67
N ALA A 156 -5.36 -21.23 -59.71
CA ALA A 156 -6.03 -22.52 -59.93
C ALA A 156 -7.24 -22.37 -60.88
N ALA A 157 -8.07 -21.35 -60.68
CA ALA A 157 -9.20 -21.05 -61.56
C ALA A 157 -8.76 -20.79 -63.01
N LYS A 158 -7.72 -19.96 -63.21
CA LYS A 158 -7.19 -19.66 -64.55
C LYS A 158 -6.53 -20.87 -65.22
N LYS A 159 -5.98 -21.81 -64.44
CA LYS A 159 -5.44 -23.08 -64.97
C LYS A 159 -6.56 -24.00 -65.44
N GLN A 160 -7.67 -24.09 -64.70
CA GLN A 160 -8.84 -24.88 -65.10
C GLN A 160 -9.49 -24.32 -66.38
N GLU A 161 -9.67 -23.01 -66.48
CA GLU A 161 -10.22 -22.38 -67.69
C GLU A 161 -9.38 -22.68 -68.94
N LYS A 162 -8.04 -22.63 -68.85
CA LYS A 162 -7.15 -23.01 -69.95
C LYS A 162 -7.24 -24.49 -70.32
N LEU A 163 -7.44 -25.38 -69.35
CA LEU A 163 -7.57 -26.82 -69.59
C LEU A 163 -8.91 -27.15 -70.26
N VAL A 164 -10.01 -26.51 -69.84
CA VAL A 164 -11.32 -26.65 -70.47
C VAL A 164 -11.32 -26.08 -71.89
N ALA A 165 -10.71 -24.92 -72.12
CA ALA A 165 -10.56 -24.34 -73.46
C ALA A 165 -9.70 -25.21 -74.39
N ALA A 166 -8.66 -25.87 -73.86
CA ALA A 166 -7.85 -26.83 -74.62
C ALA A 166 -8.59 -28.14 -74.93
N ALA A 167 -9.43 -28.62 -74.00
CA ALA A 167 -10.23 -29.84 -74.20
C ALA A 167 -11.38 -29.62 -75.20
N GLY A 168 -12.04 -28.46 -75.20
CA GLY A 168 -13.09 -28.12 -76.16
C GLY A 168 -12.61 -27.97 -77.60
N TYR A 169 -11.31 -27.78 -77.82
CA TYR A 169 -10.70 -27.70 -79.15
C TYR A 169 -10.43 -29.07 -79.79
N ILE A 170 -10.54 -30.17 -79.04
CA ILE A 170 -10.23 -31.53 -79.52
C ILE A 170 -11.50 -32.27 -80.00
N GLU A 171 -12.70 -31.82 -79.62
CA GLU A 171 -13.98 -32.46 -79.98
C GLU A 171 -14.67 -31.87 -81.25
N GLU A 172 -14.11 -30.82 -81.86
CA GLU A 172 -14.65 -30.14 -83.06
C GLU A 172 -13.79 -30.40 -84.33
N GLY A 173 -13.01 -31.49 -84.35
CA GLY A 173 -12.16 -31.90 -85.48
C GLY A 173 -12.59 -33.20 -86.15
#